data_AF-A0A2V5LNR6-F1
#
_entry.id   AF-A0A2V5LNR6-F1
#
_cell.length_a   1.000
_cell.length_b   1.000
_cell.length_c   1.000
_cell.angle_alpha   90.00
_cell.angle_beta   90.00
_cell.angle_gamma   90.00
#
_symmetry.space_group_name_H-M   'P 1'
#
loop_
_entity.id
_entity.type
_entity.pdbx_description
1 polymer ?
#
loop_
_entity_poly.entity_id
_entity_poly.type
_entity_poly.pdbx_seq_one_letter_code
_entity_poly.pdbx_strand_id
1 'polypeptide(L)'
;CHPALTAEEQDARQPSEASSFTSDTAPADGALEREQLLRAKKFGFSDRQLAVANGATGTKIRALRKSLGITPTYRLVDTCAAEFEAYTPYYYSTYGDENQRRESDKRKIMILGGGPNRIGQGIEFDYCCVHAAFALRELGFETIMVNSNPETVSTDYDTSDKLYFEPLTLEDVLNIYDQEQPEGVIVQFGGQTPLNLASGLKAAGVPILGTQTESIETAEDRKLFAAMLDKLGLRQTPNGSATSTNDAVAIATKIGYPVLVRPSFVLGGRAMELVYTETDLRRYMTS
;
A
#
# COMPACT_ATOMS: atom_id res chain seq x y z
N CYS A 1 -10.18 -14.87 20.27
CA CYS A 1 -9.44 -14.21 19.18
C CYS A 1 -10.47 -13.59 18.25
N HIS A 2 -10.46 -12.26 18.08
CA HIS A 2 -11.47 -11.55 17.29
C HIS A 2 -11.20 -11.72 15.78
N PRO A 3 -12.23 -12.01 14.96
CA PRO A 3 -12.07 -12.20 13.51
C PRO A 3 -11.90 -10.85 12.79
N ALA A 4 -11.19 -10.88 11.66
CA ALA A 4 -10.95 -9.72 10.81
C ALA A 4 -12.23 -9.33 10.03
N LEU A 5 -12.63 -8.05 10.12
CA LEU A 5 -13.76 -7.47 9.42
C LEU A 5 -13.40 -7.05 7.99
N THR A 6 -14.33 -7.23 7.05
CA THR A 6 -14.21 -6.78 5.66
C THR A 6 -14.37 -5.25 5.52
N ALA A 7 -13.93 -4.70 4.39
CA ALA A 7 -13.77 -3.24 4.17
C ALA A 7 -15.08 -2.42 4.19
N GLU A 8 -16.25 -3.05 4.11
CA GLU A 8 -17.56 -2.36 4.16
C GLU A 8 -18.27 -2.47 5.53
N GLU A 9 -17.83 -3.37 6.42
CA GLU A 9 -18.49 -3.60 7.72
C GLU A 9 -17.86 -2.81 8.89
N GLN A 10 -16.86 -1.97 8.63
CA GLN A 10 -16.21 -1.13 9.64
C GLN A 10 -16.94 0.20 9.91
N ASP A 11 -18.02 0.51 9.20
CA ASP A 11 -18.67 1.85 9.22
C ASP A 11 -19.98 1.94 10.03
N ALA A 12 -20.26 0.97 10.92
CA ALA A 12 -21.49 0.98 11.72
C ALA A 12 -21.24 0.67 13.21
N ARG A 13 -20.54 1.57 13.92
CA ARG A 13 -20.70 1.69 15.37
C ARG A 13 -20.84 3.15 15.77
N GLN A 14 -21.99 3.44 16.37
CA GLN A 14 -22.33 4.74 16.94
C GLN A 14 -21.33 5.14 18.04
N PRO A 15 -21.00 6.43 18.18
CA PRO A 15 -19.99 6.88 19.13
C PRO A 15 -20.55 6.94 20.55
N SER A 16 -19.89 6.27 21.50
CA SER A 16 -20.06 6.51 22.93
C SER A 16 -19.20 7.71 23.35
N GLU A 17 -19.85 8.67 23.99
CA GLU A 17 -19.37 9.90 24.63
C GLU A 17 -17.84 10.05 24.77
N ALA A 18 -17.25 10.84 23.85
CA ALA A 18 -15.92 11.38 24.02
C ALA A 18 -15.99 12.68 24.83
N SER A 19 -15.26 12.71 25.94
CA SER A 19 -14.97 13.86 26.78
C SER A 19 -14.64 15.11 25.96
N SER A 20 -15.46 16.14 26.09
CA SER A 20 -15.25 17.47 25.53
C SER A 20 -13.95 18.09 26.06
N PHE A 21 -13.02 18.40 25.16
CA PHE A 21 -11.87 19.24 25.47
C PHE A 21 -12.35 20.68 25.67
N THR A 22 -12.40 21.14 26.92
CA THR A 22 -12.58 22.57 27.24
C THR A 22 -11.45 23.07 28.13
N SER A 23 -10.75 24.08 27.61
CA SER A 23 -10.05 25.22 28.26
C SER A 23 -8.70 25.43 27.56
N ASP A 24 -8.22 26.62 27.25
CA ASP A 24 -8.69 28.00 27.31
C ASP A 24 -7.71 28.78 26.41
N THR A 25 -8.12 29.94 25.89
CA THR A 25 -7.41 30.82 24.92
C THR A 25 -7.35 30.31 23.47
N ALA A 26 -8.36 30.67 22.68
CA ALA A 26 -8.46 30.37 21.25
C ALA A 26 -7.58 31.33 20.41
N PRO A 27 -6.56 30.85 19.68
CA PRO A 27 -6.10 31.50 18.47
C PRO A 27 -7.11 31.23 17.35
N ALA A 28 -7.13 32.07 16.30
CA ALA A 28 -8.02 31.93 15.15
C ALA A 28 -8.14 30.45 14.69
N ASP A 29 -9.35 29.90 14.67
CA ASP A 29 -9.65 28.45 14.68
C ASP A 29 -8.81 27.60 13.70
N GLY A 30 -8.47 28.11 12.52
CA GLY A 30 -7.66 27.38 11.54
C GLY A 30 -6.16 27.28 11.86
N ALA A 31 -5.60 28.19 12.65
CA ALA A 31 -4.18 28.17 13.01
C ALA A 31 -3.87 27.11 14.08
N LEU A 32 -4.78 26.96 15.05
CA LEU A 32 -4.69 25.92 16.10
C LEU A 32 -4.85 24.52 15.48
N GLU A 33 -5.78 24.36 14.53
CA GLU A 33 -5.97 23.11 13.78
C GLU A 33 -4.73 22.72 12.96
N ARG A 34 -4.08 23.68 12.29
CA ARG A 34 -2.83 23.46 11.57
C ARG A 34 -1.70 23.01 12.49
N GLU A 35 -1.50 23.69 13.62
CA GLU A 35 -0.41 23.38 14.54
C GLU A 35 -0.56 21.99 15.15
N GLN A 36 -1.77 21.64 15.58
CA GLN A 36 -2.08 20.32 16.11
C GLN A 36 -1.85 19.21 15.08
N LEU A 37 -2.32 19.43 13.84
CA LEU A 37 -2.14 18.46 12.77
C LEU A 37 -0.65 18.29 12.42
N LEU A 38 0.10 19.39 12.27
CA LEU A 38 1.53 19.35 12.02
C LEU A 38 2.28 18.63 13.14
N ARG A 39 1.93 18.90 14.41
CA ARG A 39 2.50 18.23 15.57
C ARG A 39 2.24 16.72 15.54
N ALA A 40 1.02 16.31 15.19
CA ALA A 40 0.69 14.89 15.05
C ALA A 40 1.52 14.23 13.93
N LYS A 41 1.70 14.91 12.78
CA LYS A 41 2.55 14.41 11.69
C LYS A 41 4.03 14.33 12.11
N LYS A 42 4.55 15.31 12.86
CA LYS A 42 5.90 15.27 13.45
C LYS A 42 6.11 14.10 14.43
N PHE A 43 5.04 13.63 15.09
CA PHE A 43 5.08 12.43 15.91
C PHE A 43 4.89 11.11 15.14
N GLY A 44 4.74 11.17 13.81
CA GLY A 44 4.63 9.99 12.96
C GLY A 44 3.22 9.41 12.84
N PHE A 45 2.17 10.13 13.23
CA PHE A 45 0.80 9.67 13.02
C PHE A 45 0.46 9.67 11.52
N SER A 46 0.04 8.52 10.99
CA SER A 46 -0.45 8.40 9.61
C SER A 46 -1.79 9.10 9.43
N ASP A 47 -2.08 9.53 8.20
CA ASP A 47 -3.37 10.10 7.80
C ASP A 47 -4.50 9.09 8.09
N ARG A 48 -4.23 7.78 8.04
CA ARG A 48 -5.16 6.72 8.45
C ARG A 48 -5.46 6.73 9.95
N GLN A 49 -4.45 6.82 10.81
CA GLN A 49 -4.66 6.85 12.27
C GLN A 49 -5.44 8.10 12.68
N LEU A 50 -5.10 9.24 12.09
CA LEU A 50 -5.82 10.48 12.30
C LEU A 50 -7.25 10.40 11.78
N ALA A 51 -7.48 9.76 10.64
CA ALA A 51 -8.80 9.54 10.10
C ALA A 51 -9.69 8.73 11.07
N VAL A 52 -9.16 7.63 11.62
CA VAL A 52 -9.87 6.81 12.63
C VAL A 52 -10.20 7.64 13.88
N ALA A 53 -9.24 8.41 14.39
CA ALA A 53 -9.45 9.23 15.58
C ALA A 53 -10.50 10.34 15.40
N ASN A 54 -10.70 10.81 14.16
CA ASN A 54 -11.60 11.92 13.84
C ASN A 54 -12.90 11.48 13.13
N GLY A 55 -13.16 10.18 13.00
CA GLY A 55 -14.33 9.68 12.25
C GLY A 55 -14.33 10.12 10.77
N ALA A 56 -13.15 10.25 10.17
CA ALA A 56 -12.95 10.69 8.80
C ALA A 56 -12.32 9.58 7.93
N THR A 57 -12.14 9.87 6.65
CA THR A 57 -11.40 9.00 5.71
C THR A 57 -9.96 9.51 5.55
N GLY A 58 -9.00 8.63 5.29
CA GLY A 58 -7.60 9.03 5.04
C GLY A 58 -7.45 10.08 3.94
N THR A 59 -8.24 9.99 2.86
CA THR A 59 -8.24 10.98 1.77
C THR A 59 -8.64 12.38 2.22
N LYS A 60 -9.62 12.49 3.14
CA LYS A 60 -10.03 13.78 3.74
C LYS A 60 -8.91 14.37 4.58
N ILE A 61 -8.25 13.57 5.42
CA ILE A 61 -7.11 14.02 6.21
C ILE A 61 -5.96 14.48 5.31
N ARG A 62 -5.65 13.71 4.26
CA ARG A 62 -4.64 14.11 3.26
C ARG A 62 -4.98 15.44 2.60
N ALA A 63 -6.24 15.63 2.18
CA ALA A 63 -6.69 16.86 1.54
C ALA A 63 -6.58 18.07 2.49
N LEU A 64 -7.04 17.94 3.74
CA LEU A 64 -6.90 18.96 4.78
C LEU A 64 -5.42 19.29 5.05
N ARG A 65 -4.61 18.26 5.19
CA ARG A 65 -3.16 18.38 5.40
C ARG A 65 -2.51 19.17 4.26
N LYS A 66 -2.83 18.86 3.00
CA LYS A 66 -2.35 19.60 1.82
C LYS A 66 -2.87 21.04 1.77
N SER A 67 -4.14 21.30 2.08
CA SER A 67 -4.70 22.66 2.07
C SER A 67 -4.06 23.57 3.12
N LEU A 68 -3.55 22.99 4.21
CA LEU A 68 -2.82 23.70 5.26
C LEU A 68 -1.31 23.80 5.01
N GLY A 69 -0.83 23.34 3.84
CA GLY A 69 0.59 23.35 3.48
C GLY A 69 1.45 22.44 4.35
N ILE A 70 0.88 21.37 4.91
CA ILE A 70 1.59 20.37 5.71
C ILE A 70 2.02 19.23 4.78
N THR A 71 3.17 19.33 4.15
CA THR A 71 3.74 18.27 3.33
C THR A 71 5.01 17.73 3.99
N PRO A 72 5.32 16.43 3.84
CA PRO A 72 6.60 15.94 4.33
C PRO A 72 7.74 16.56 3.53
N THR A 73 8.88 16.71 4.17
CA THR A 73 10.15 16.99 3.55
C THR A 73 11.00 15.72 3.55
N TYR A 74 11.99 15.66 2.66
CA TYR A 74 12.90 14.52 2.57
C TYR A 74 14.30 14.95 2.97
N ARG A 75 14.95 14.15 3.82
CA ARG A 75 16.33 14.35 4.27
C ARG A 75 17.23 13.26 3.69
N LEU A 76 18.50 13.59 3.51
CA LEU A 76 19.51 12.64 3.06
C LEU A 76 20.09 11.84 4.23
N VAL A 77 20.42 10.58 3.98
CA VAL A 77 21.29 9.79 4.85
C VAL A 77 22.74 10.05 4.46
N ASP A 78 23.50 10.72 5.32
CA ASP A 78 24.84 11.25 5.02
C ASP A 78 25.99 10.63 5.83
N THR A 79 25.69 9.74 6.78
CA THR A 79 26.62 9.12 7.75
C THR A 79 27.33 10.08 8.72
N CYS A 80 27.24 11.39 8.53
CA CYS A 80 28.05 12.40 9.20
C CYS A 80 27.24 13.58 9.79
N ALA A 81 25.91 13.47 9.84
CA ALA A 81 25.01 14.47 10.41
C ALA A 81 25.23 15.88 9.81
N ALA A 82 25.30 15.93 8.49
CA ALA A 82 25.52 17.11 7.65
C ALA A 82 26.87 17.82 7.85
N GLU A 83 27.88 17.17 8.43
CA GLU A 83 29.26 17.69 8.45
C GLU A 83 29.83 17.81 7.03
N PHE A 84 29.47 16.86 6.16
CA PHE A 84 29.86 16.83 4.76
C PHE A 84 28.65 16.70 3.85
N GLU A 85 28.79 17.20 2.61
CA GLU A 85 27.77 17.04 1.58
C GLU A 85 27.68 15.57 1.15
N ALA A 86 26.52 14.94 1.37
CA ALA A 86 26.27 13.58 0.94
C ALA A 86 25.88 13.54 -0.53
N TYR A 87 26.66 12.88 -1.37
CA TYR A 87 26.35 12.70 -2.79
C TYR A 87 25.31 11.59 -3.03
N THR A 88 25.14 10.70 -2.06
CA THR A 88 24.29 9.52 -2.17
C THR A 88 22.81 9.88 -2.06
N PRO A 89 21.96 9.58 -3.07
CA PRO A 89 20.56 9.99 -3.12
C PRO A 89 19.65 9.04 -2.31
N TYR A 90 19.98 8.85 -1.02
CA TYR A 90 19.24 8.03 -0.07
C TYR A 90 18.39 8.96 0.82
N TYR A 91 17.07 8.91 0.63
CA TYR A 91 16.09 9.76 1.31
C TYR A 91 15.23 9.01 2.33
N TYR A 92 14.81 9.73 3.35
CA TYR A 92 13.69 9.39 4.25
C TYR A 92 12.84 10.61 4.51
N SER A 93 11.55 10.43 4.80
CA SER A 93 10.60 11.49 5.04
C SER A 93 10.61 11.97 6.48
N THR A 94 10.28 13.24 6.66
CA THR A 94 10.05 13.87 7.95
C THR A 94 9.12 15.06 7.77
N TYR A 95 8.62 15.63 8.86
CA TYR A 95 7.85 16.88 8.84
C TYR A 95 8.71 18.02 9.38
N GLY A 96 9.89 18.19 8.79
CA GLY A 96 10.87 19.22 9.14
C GLY A 96 10.76 20.47 8.27
N ASP A 97 11.68 21.42 8.47
CA ASP A 97 11.63 22.72 7.80
C ASP A 97 12.36 22.75 6.44
N GLU A 98 13.28 21.81 6.21
CA GLU A 98 14.12 21.75 5.02
C GLU A 98 13.83 20.47 4.23
N ASN A 99 13.80 20.60 2.91
CA ASN A 99 13.66 19.50 1.96
C ASN A 99 14.92 19.41 1.11
N GLN A 100 15.67 18.33 1.30
CA GLN A 100 16.96 18.05 0.63
C GLN A 100 16.78 17.18 -0.62
N ARG A 101 15.54 16.89 -1.00
CA ARG A 101 15.20 16.23 -2.26
C ARG A 101 15.82 16.98 -3.43
N ARG A 102 16.60 16.28 -4.24
CA ARG A 102 17.25 16.87 -5.41
C ARG A 102 16.32 16.94 -6.61
N GLU A 103 16.29 18.11 -7.23
CA GLU A 103 15.54 18.33 -8.46
C GLU A 103 16.25 17.72 -9.67
N SER A 104 15.44 17.27 -10.62
CA SER A 104 15.91 16.65 -11.86
C SER A 104 14.86 16.81 -12.93
N ASP A 105 15.30 17.25 -14.11
CA ASP A 105 14.50 17.39 -15.32
C ASP A 105 14.46 16.10 -16.14
N LYS A 106 15.13 15.04 -15.67
CA LYS A 106 15.11 13.74 -16.35
C LYS A 106 13.72 13.11 -16.29
N ARG A 107 13.44 12.29 -17.30
CA ARG A 107 12.25 11.43 -17.35
C ARG A 107 12.34 10.40 -16.24
N LYS A 108 11.38 10.39 -15.32
CA LYS A 108 11.42 9.60 -14.09
C LYS A 108 10.45 8.43 -14.12
N ILE A 109 10.89 7.28 -13.63
CA ILE A 109 10.03 6.11 -13.41
C ILE A 109 10.19 5.65 -11.97
N MET A 110 9.07 5.50 -11.27
CA MET A 110 9.05 5.01 -9.90
C MET A 110 8.78 3.51 -9.86
N ILE A 111 9.52 2.80 -9.01
CA ILE A 111 9.41 1.35 -8.79
C ILE A 111 9.08 1.13 -7.33
N LEU A 112 7.96 0.46 -7.06
CA LEU A 112 7.57 0.11 -5.70
C LEU A 112 8.07 -1.29 -5.35
N GLY A 113 8.89 -1.38 -4.31
CA GLY A 113 9.40 -2.64 -3.75
C GLY A 113 8.33 -3.46 -3.05
N GLY A 114 8.76 -4.47 -2.27
CA GLY A 114 7.85 -5.36 -1.55
C GLY A 114 7.63 -5.04 -0.08
N GLY A 115 8.50 -4.24 0.52
CA GLY A 115 8.60 -4.12 1.97
C GLY A 115 9.25 -5.38 2.57
N PRO A 116 8.98 -5.70 3.85
CA PRO A 116 9.66 -6.79 4.55
C PRO A 116 9.40 -8.17 3.93
N ASN A 117 10.45 -8.98 3.85
CA ASN A 117 10.35 -10.36 3.39
C ASN A 117 9.46 -11.20 4.31
N ARG A 118 8.63 -12.07 3.70
CA ARG A 118 7.76 -13.02 4.41
C ARG A 118 7.55 -14.28 3.56
N ILE A 119 7.05 -15.35 4.17
CA ILE A 119 6.73 -16.57 3.43
C ILE A 119 5.74 -16.23 2.29
N GLY A 120 6.12 -16.59 1.06
CA GLY A 120 5.38 -16.27 -0.16
C GLY A 120 5.67 -14.90 -0.77
N GLN A 121 6.46 -14.05 -0.12
CA GLN A 121 6.92 -12.78 -0.69
C GLN A 121 8.34 -12.50 -0.22
N GLY A 122 9.32 -13.05 -0.94
CA GLY A 122 10.73 -12.98 -0.61
C GLY A 122 11.57 -12.22 -1.62
N ILE A 123 12.85 -12.60 -1.66
CA ILE A 123 13.91 -11.97 -2.47
C ILE A 123 13.63 -12.02 -3.98
N GLU A 124 12.77 -12.93 -4.45
CA GLU A 124 12.36 -13.02 -5.85
C GLU A 124 11.74 -11.70 -6.36
N PHE A 125 11.01 -10.98 -5.51
CA PHE A 125 10.41 -9.69 -5.86
C PHE A 125 11.43 -8.56 -5.81
N ASP A 126 12.39 -8.62 -4.88
CA ASP A 126 13.51 -7.69 -4.83
C ASP A 126 14.35 -7.77 -6.11
N TYR A 127 14.68 -8.99 -6.55
CA TYR A 127 15.37 -9.25 -7.80
C TYR A 127 14.67 -8.60 -9.00
N CYS A 128 13.34 -8.74 -9.11
CA CYS A 128 12.57 -8.11 -10.18
C CYS A 128 12.65 -6.57 -10.13
N CYS A 129 12.58 -5.97 -8.94
CA CYS A 129 12.67 -4.52 -8.76
C CYS A 129 14.06 -3.99 -9.14
N VAL A 130 15.13 -4.68 -8.74
CA VAL A 130 16.53 -4.35 -9.10
C VAL A 130 16.73 -4.39 -10.61
N HIS A 131 16.30 -5.47 -11.27
CA HIS A 131 16.41 -5.59 -12.72
C HIS A 131 15.61 -4.53 -13.48
N ALA A 132 14.46 -4.11 -12.95
CA ALA A 132 13.69 -3.02 -13.53
C ALA A 132 14.44 -1.69 -13.45
N ALA A 133 15.06 -1.39 -12.30
CA ALA A 133 15.88 -0.18 -12.15
C ALA A 133 17.06 -0.20 -13.14
N PHE A 134 17.74 -1.33 -13.29
CA PHE A 134 18.87 -1.45 -14.21
C PHE A 134 18.43 -1.24 -15.67
N ALA A 135 17.38 -1.93 -16.11
CA ALA A 135 16.88 -1.81 -17.47
C ALA A 135 16.38 -0.39 -17.78
N LEU A 136 15.66 0.26 -16.85
CA LEU A 136 15.17 1.63 -17.04
C LEU A 136 16.31 2.64 -17.10
N ARG A 137 17.34 2.47 -16.27
CA ARG A 137 18.56 3.28 -16.30
C ARG A 137 19.31 3.14 -17.63
N GLU A 138 19.43 1.92 -18.17
CA GLU A 138 20.00 1.68 -19.51
C GLU A 138 19.19 2.35 -20.63
N LEU A 139 17.87 2.47 -20.45
CA LEU A 139 16.97 3.20 -21.36
C LEU A 139 16.98 4.72 -21.14
N GLY A 140 17.79 5.23 -20.20
CA GLY A 140 17.98 6.65 -19.94
C GLY A 140 16.94 7.30 -19.03
N PHE A 141 16.14 6.51 -18.31
CA PHE A 141 15.25 7.02 -17.28
C PHE A 141 15.98 7.23 -15.96
N GLU A 142 15.59 8.27 -15.22
CA GLU A 142 15.92 8.40 -13.80
C GLU A 142 15.00 7.47 -13.00
N THR A 143 15.59 6.56 -12.26
CA THR A 143 14.88 5.53 -11.50
C THR A 143 14.70 5.93 -10.05
N ILE A 144 13.46 5.81 -9.57
CA ILE A 144 13.09 6.12 -8.19
C ILE A 144 12.65 4.81 -7.53
N MET A 145 13.46 4.28 -6.62
CA MET A 145 13.09 3.10 -5.83
C MET A 145 12.41 3.54 -4.53
N VAL A 146 11.27 2.92 -4.21
CA VAL A 146 10.60 3.08 -2.90
C VAL A 146 10.51 1.71 -2.25
N ASN A 147 11.20 1.50 -1.14
CA ASN A 147 11.15 0.25 -0.39
C ASN A 147 11.60 0.48 1.06
N SER A 148 11.27 -0.42 1.98
CA SER A 148 11.57 -0.29 3.41
C SER A 148 12.29 -1.48 4.00
N ASN A 149 12.75 -2.42 3.17
CA ASN A 149 13.39 -3.65 3.64
C ASN A 149 14.91 -3.41 3.75
N PRO A 150 15.51 -3.45 4.94
CA PRO A 150 16.94 -3.18 5.09
C PRO A 150 17.85 -4.30 4.54
N GLU A 151 17.30 -5.48 4.25
CA GLU A 151 18.07 -6.67 3.84
C GLU A 151 18.23 -6.79 2.31
N THR A 152 17.68 -5.85 1.54
CA THR A 152 17.53 -6.00 0.09
C THR A 152 18.50 -5.19 -0.75
N VAL A 153 18.75 -5.65 -1.97
CA VAL A 153 19.61 -4.93 -2.93
C VAL A 153 18.86 -3.75 -3.55
N SER A 154 17.52 -3.78 -3.65
CA SER A 154 16.76 -2.61 -4.07
C SER A 154 16.95 -1.39 -3.18
N THR A 155 17.25 -1.60 -1.90
CA THR A 155 17.54 -0.55 -0.91
C THR A 155 19.03 -0.22 -0.81
N ASP A 156 19.85 -0.76 -1.71
CA ASP A 156 21.19 -0.23 -1.94
C ASP A 156 21.07 1.06 -2.78
N TYR A 157 21.77 2.11 -2.36
CA TYR A 157 21.74 3.39 -3.04
C TYR A 157 22.38 3.36 -4.43
N ASP A 158 23.20 2.34 -4.74
CA ASP A 158 23.78 2.17 -6.08
C ASP A 158 22.79 1.55 -7.09
N THR A 159 21.67 1.01 -6.60
CA THR A 159 20.68 0.31 -7.44
C THR A 159 19.84 1.27 -8.29
N SER A 160 19.50 2.44 -7.75
CA SER A 160 18.61 3.42 -8.39
C SER A 160 19.16 4.83 -8.28
N ASP A 161 18.71 5.74 -9.14
CA ASP A 161 19.15 7.14 -9.11
C ASP A 161 18.64 7.89 -7.88
N LYS A 162 17.52 7.44 -7.30
CA LYS A 162 16.96 7.94 -6.05
C LYS A 162 16.32 6.81 -5.26
N LEU A 163 16.78 6.61 -4.03
CA LEU A 163 16.19 5.67 -3.09
C LEU A 163 15.40 6.42 -2.02
N TYR A 164 14.12 6.09 -1.89
CA TYR A 164 13.28 6.50 -0.77
C TYR A 164 13.07 5.30 0.15
N PHE A 165 13.73 5.33 1.31
CA PHE A 165 13.58 4.29 2.32
C PHE A 165 12.33 4.57 3.17
N GLU A 166 11.17 4.32 2.55
CA GLU A 166 9.87 4.73 3.06
C GLU A 166 8.91 3.55 3.16
N PRO A 167 7.93 3.59 4.08
CA PRO A 167 6.88 2.59 4.13
C PRO A 167 6.09 2.55 2.80
N LEU A 168 5.74 1.34 2.36
CA LEU A 168 4.89 1.16 1.18
C LEU A 168 3.41 1.30 1.54
N THR A 169 3.01 2.51 1.91
CA THR A 169 1.61 2.88 2.10
C THR A 169 1.16 3.83 1.00
N LEU A 170 -0.16 3.93 0.80
CA LEU A 170 -0.73 4.88 -0.16
C LEU A 170 -0.34 6.32 0.18
N GLU A 171 -0.26 6.67 1.46
CA GLU A 171 0.09 8.03 1.90
C GLU A 171 1.52 8.38 1.49
N ASP A 172 2.47 7.52 1.83
CA ASP A 172 3.90 7.76 1.65
C ASP A 172 4.27 7.75 0.17
N VAL A 173 3.76 6.78 -0.59
CA VAL A 173 3.96 6.72 -2.04
C VAL A 173 3.40 7.95 -2.73
N LEU A 174 2.20 8.42 -2.36
CA LEU A 174 1.64 9.65 -2.93
C LEU A 174 2.41 10.90 -2.49
N ASN A 175 3.01 10.93 -1.30
CA ASN A 175 3.87 12.03 -0.87
C ASN A 175 5.13 12.12 -1.74
N ILE A 176 5.72 10.99 -2.12
CA ILE A 176 6.89 10.96 -3.02
C ILE A 176 6.45 11.33 -4.44
N TYR A 177 5.36 10.72 -4.94
CA TYR A 177 4.82 10.99 -6.27
C TYR A 177 4.49 12.47 -6.46
N ASP A 178 3.84 13.12 -5.49
CA ASP A 178 3.49 14.53 -5.55
C ASP A 178 4.70 15.45 -5.75
N GLN A 179 5.88 15.08 -5.22
CA GLN A 179 7.10 15.88 -5.30
C GLN A 179 7.98 15.51 -6.49
N GLU A 180 8.04 14.22 -6.85
CA GLU A 180 8.89 13.75 -7.95
C GLU A 180 8.21 13.81 -9.31
N GLN A 181 6.88 13.74 -9.37
CA GLN A 181 6.09 13.76 -10.61
C GLN A 181 6.66 12.81 -11.70
N PRO A 182 6.84 11.51 -11.41
CA PRO A 182 7.33 10.56 -12.40
C PRO A 182 6.33 10.39 -13.55
N GLU A 183 6.83 10.01 -14.73
CA GLU A 183 5.96 9.69 -15.87
C GLU A 183 5.09 8.46 -15.63
N GLY A 184 5.52 7.59 -14.72
CA GLY A 184 4.78 6.39 -14.38
C GLY A 184 5.35 5.64 -13.19
N VAL A 185 4.51 4.75 -12.66
CA VAL A 185 4.82 3.91 -11.50
C VAL A 185 4.64 2.44 -11.87
N ILE A 186 5.64 1.62 -11.53
CA ILE A 186 5.62 0.17 -11.65
C ILE A 186 5.22 -0.42 -10.29
N VAL A 187 4.15 -1.21 -10.29
CA VAL A 187 3.56 -1.83 -9.07
C VAL A 187 3.58 -3.35 -9.09
N GLN A 188 3.98 -3.96 -10.21
CA GLN A 188 3.83 -5.39 -10.47
C GLN A 188 5.00 -6.23 -9.94
N PHE A 189 6.14 -5.61 -9.64
CA PHE A 189 7.39 -6.33 -9.36
C PHE A 189 7.65 -6.54 -7.87
N GLY A 190 7.03 -5.75 -6.97
CA GLY A 190 7.21 -5.88 -5.53
C GLY A 190 6.28 -6.88 -4.83
N GLY A 191 5.52 -7.68 -5.58
CA GLY A 191 4.57 -8.64 -5.00
C GLY A 191 3.28 -8.00 -4.51
N GLN A 192 2.64 -8.58 -3.49
CA GLN A 192 1.27 -8.18 -3.11
C GLN A 192 1.18 -6.77 -2.52
N THR A 193 2.24 -6.28 -1.86
CA THR A 193 2.23 -4.96 -1.20
C THR A 193 1.90 -3.83 -2.19
N PRO A 194 2.66 -3.62 -3.28
CA PRO A 194 2.34 -2.58 -4.27
C PRO A 194 1.10 -2.89 -5.12
N LEU A 195 0.79 -4.17 -5.39
CA LEU A 195 -0.45 -4.55 -6.08
C LEU A 195 -1.69 -4.07 -5.33
N ASN A 196 -1.70 -4.19 -4.00
CA ASN A 196 -2.78 -3.70 -3.15
C ASN A 196 -2.91 -2.17 -3.14
N LEU A 197 -1.87 -1.43 -3.54
CA LEU A 197 -1.90 0.03 -3.64
C LEU A 197 -2.40 0.52 -5.01
N ALA A 198 -2.40 -0.33 -6.03
CA ALA A 198 -2.61 0.05 -7.42
C ALA A 198 -3.95 0.77 -7.65
N SER A 199 -5.04 0.33 -7.01
CA SER A 199 -6.35 0.98 -7.11
C SER A 199 -6.38 2.36 -6.47
N GLY A 200 -5.80 2.49 -5.27
CA GLY A 200 -5.69 3.77 -4.56
C GLY A 200 -4.82 4.78 -5.31
N LEU A 201 -3.70 4.31 -5.88
CA LEU A 201 -2.81 5.14 -6.70
C LEU A 201 -3.51 5.61 -7.98
N LYS A 202 -4.19 4.70 -8.69
CA LYS A 202 -4.96 5.05 -9.89
C LYS A 202 -6.09 6.04 -9.57
N ALA A 203 -6.82 5.85 -8.48
CA ALA A 203 -7.86 6.78 -8.04
C ALA A 203 -7.31 8.17 -7.70
N ALA A 204 -6.04 8.27 -7.30
CA ALA A 204 -5.33 9.53 -7.09
C ALA A 204 -4.72 10.13 -8.37
N GLY A 205 -4.93 9.50 -9.54
CA GLY A 205 -4.44 9.99 -10.84
C GLY A 205 -3.01 9.58 -11.17
N VAL A 206 -2.43 8.61 -10.44
CA VAL A 206 -1.07 8.12 -10.71
C VAL A 206 -1.06 7.23 -11.97
N PRO A 207 -0.20 7.51 -12.96
CA PRO A 207 -0.06 6.68 -14.15
C PRO A 207 0.64 5.34 -13.83
N ILE A 208 -0.14 4.27 -13.76
CA ILE A 208 0.39 2.91 -13.60
C ILE A 208 0.85 2.37 -14.96
N LEU A 209 2.13 2.01 -15.05
CA LEU A 209 2.73 1.45 -16.26
C LEU A 209 2.49 -0.05 -16.37
N GLY A 210 2.52 -0.60 -17.58
CA GLY A 210 2.38 -2.03 -17.82
C GLY A 210 0.94 -2.52 -17.70
N THR A 211 0.74 -3.67 -17.04
CA THR A 211 -0.58 -4.28 -16.85
C THR A 211 -1.47 -3.34 -16.05
N GLN A 212 -2.63 -3.00 -16.62
CA GLN A 212 -3.56 -2.04 -16.05
C GLN A 212 -4.21 -2.56 -14.77
N THR A 213 -4.58 -1.65 -13.87
CA THR A 213 -5.21 -1.97 -12.58
C THR A 213 -6.47 -2.81 -12.76
N GLU A 214 -7.29 -2.55 -13.77
CA GLU A 214 -8.50 -3.34 -14.08
C GLU A 214 -8.14 -4.78 -14.48
N SER A 215 -7.02 -4.97 -15.18
CA SER A 215 -6.56 -6.30 -15.57
C SER A 215 -6.01 -7.07 -14.37
N ILE A 216 -5.34 -6.38 -13.44
CA ILE A 216 -4.92 -6.96 -12.14
C ILE A 216 -6.16 -7.39 -11.36
N GLU A 217 -7.15 -6.51 -11.22
CA GLU A 217 -8.41 -6.79 -10.51
C GLU A 217 -9.18 -7.95 -11.17
N THR A 218 -9.26 -7.98 -12.49
CA THR A 218 -9.90 -9.08 -13.24
C THR A 218 -9.23 -10.42 -12.96
N ALA A 219 -7.91 -10.44 -12.77
CA ALA A 219 -7.15 -11.66 -12.49
C ALA A 219 -7.21 -12.09 -11.00
N GLU A 220 -7.31 -11.12 -10.07
CA GLU A 220 -7.35 -11.38 -8.64
C GLU A 220 -8.77 -11.67 -8.10
N ASP A 221 -9.79 -11.00 -8.64
CA ASP A 221 -11.19 -11.25 -8.31
C ASP A 221 -11.68 -12.54 -8.93
N ARG A 222 -12.25 -13.42 -8.11
CA ARG A 222 -12.63 -14.77 -8.51
C ARG A 222 -13.81 -14.79 -9.47
N LYS A 223 -14.78 -13.90 -9.30
CA LYS A 223 -15.96 -13.83 -10.17
C LYS A 223 -15.56 -13.29 -11.54
N LEU A 224 -14.74 -12.23 -11.57
CA LEU A 224 -14.24 -11.66 -12.81
C LEU A 224 -13.34 -12.66 -13.56
N PHE A 225 -12.44 -13.35 -12.84
CA PHE A 225 -11.57 -14.36 -13.42
C PHE A 225 -12.37 -15.54 -13.98
N ALA A 226 -13.35 -16.06 -13.24
CA ALA A 226 -14.21 -17.15 -13.71
C ALA A 226 -15.01 -16.76 -14.96
N ALA A 227 -15.59 -15.55 -14.97
CA ALA A 227 -16.31 -15.04 -16.14
C ALA A 227 -15.39 -14.87 -17.36
N MET A 228 -14.14 -14.46 -17.15
CA MET A 228 -13.13 -14.39 -18.21
C MET A 228 -12.81 -15.77 -18.77
N LEU A 229 -12.60 -16.79 -17.93
CA LEU A 229 -12.35 -18.16 -18.38
C LEU A 229 -13.53 -18.73 -19.19
N ASP A 230 -14.75 -18.50 -18.72
CA ASP A 230 -15.96 -18.95 -19.42
C ASP A 230 -16.08 -18.29 -20.79
N LYS A 231 -15.82 -16.98 -20.88
CA LYS A 231 -15.78 -16.24 -22.15
C LYS A 231 -14.74 -16.79 -23.12
N LEU A 232 -13.60 -17.26 -22.61
CA LEU A 232 -12.52 -17.85 -23.41
C LEU A 232 -12.73 -19.34 -23.73
N GLY A 233 -13.78 -19.97 -23.19
CA GLY A 233 -14.02 -21.40 -23.33
C GLY A 233 -12.96 -22.27 -22.63
N LEU A 234 -12.30 -21.75 -21.60
CA LEU A 234 -11.29 -22.45 -20.83
C LEU A 234 -11.92 -23.25 -19.69
N ARG A 235 -11.28 -24.36 -19.33
CA ARG A 235 -11.77 -25.23 -18.24
C ARG A 235 -11.31 -24.70 -16.89
N GLN A 236 -12.22 -24.68 -15.92
CA GLN A 236 -11.94 -24.43 -14.51
C GLN A 236 -12.62 -25.49 -13.63
N THR A 237 -12.06 -25.75 -12.45
CA THR A 237 -12.72 -26.62 -11.47
C THR A 237 -14.00 -25.96 -10.96
N PRO A 238 -15.05 -26.73 -10.61
CA PRO A 238 -16.23 -26.19 -9.96
C PRO A 238 -15.83 -25.38 -8.72
N ASN A 239 -16.29 -24.14 -8.63
CA ASN A 239 -15.90 -23.21 -7.59
C ASN A 239 -17.06 -22.26 -7.23
N GLY A 240 -16.88 -21.48 -6.16
CA GLY A 240 -17.79 -20.42 -5.75
C GLY A 240 -17.12 -19.45 -4.78
N SER A 241 -17.78 -18.32 -4.54
CA SER A 241 -17.31 -17.29 -3.59
C SER A 241 -18.37 -17.07 -2.51
N ALA A 242 -17.95 -17.03 -1.25
CA ALA A 242 -18.80 -16.80 -0.10
C ALA A 242 -18.20 -15.75 0.82
N THR A 243 -19.05 -14.94 1.44
CA THR A 243 -18.70 -14.01 2.52
C THR A 243 -19.29 -14.45 3.86
N SER A 244 -20.28 -15.33 3.86
CA SER A 244 -20.87 -15.91 5.06
C SER A 244 -20.60 -17.42 5.17
N THR A 245 -20.58 -17.94 6.40
CA THR A 245 -20.39 -19.37 6.67
C THR A 245 -21.47 -20.22 6.01
N ASN A 246 -22.73 -19.76 6.02
CA ASN A 246 -23.83 -20.53 5.45
C ASN A 246 -23.74 -20.62 3.92
N ASP A 247 -23.33 -19.52 3.26
CA ASP A 247 -23.10 -19.53 1.81
C ASP A 247 -21.94 -20.47 1.46
N ALA A 248 -20.86 -20.45 2.25
CA ALA A 248 -19.71 -21.33 2.05
C ALA A 248 -20.12 -22.81 2.13
N VAL A 249 -20.95 -23.17 3.11
CA VAL A 249 -21.49 -24.54 3.26
C VAL A 249 -22.35 -24.92 2.05
N ALA A 250 -23.29 -24.07 1.64
CA ALA A 250 -24.15 -24.36 0.49
C ALA A 250 -23.35 -24.58 -0.80
N ILE A 251 -22.31 -23.77 -1.03
CA ILE A 251 -21.40 -23.90 -2.17
C ILE A 251 -20.60 -25.21 -2.06
N ALA A 252 -20.05 -25.53 -0.90
CA ALA A 252 -19.27 -26.74 -0.69
C ALA A 252 -20.12 -28.01 -0.88
N THR A 253 -21.37 -28.03 -0.41
CA THR A 253 -22.30 -29.14 -0.65
C THR A 253 -22.60 -29.33 -2.13
N LYS A 254 -22.75 -28.23 -2.89
CA LYS A 254 -22.99 -28.28 -4.34
C LYS A 254 -21.77 -28.81 -5.11
N ILE A 255 -20.55 -28.41 -4.71
CA ILE A 255 -19.30 -28.85 -5.35
C ILE A 255 -18.97 -30.30 -4.98
N GLY A 256 -19.22 -30.68 -3.72
CA GLY A 256 -18.81 -31.94 -3.13
C GLY A 256 -17.46 -31.82 -2.41
N TYR A 257 -17.35 -32.45 -1.24
CA TYR A 257 -16.11 -32.51 -0.48
C TYR A 257 -15.13 -33.56 -1.06
N PRO A 258 -13.81 -33.38 -0.90
CA PRO A 258 -13.15 -32.25 -0.22
C PRO A 258 -13.14 -30.97 -1.07
N VAL A 259 -13.12 -29.82 -0.39
CA VAL A 259 -13.01 -28.49 -1.02
C VAL A 259 -11.76 -27.78 -0.55
N LEU A 260 -11.09 -27.05 -1.46
CA LEU A 260 -10.00 -26.15 -1.11
C LEU A 260 -10.57 -24.77 -0.79
N VAL A 261 -10.50 -24.36 0.47
CA VAL A 261 -10.91 -23.03 0.90
C VAL A 261 -9.74 -22.08 0.73
N ARG A 262 -9.98 -20.94 0.09
CA ARG A 262 -8.95 -19.96 -0.26
C ARG A 262 -9.45 -18.53 -0.04
N PRO A 263 -8.73 -17.69 0.73
CA PRO A 263 -9.02 -16.25 0.80
C PRO A 263 -8.76 -15.53 -0.54
N SER A 264 -9.44 -14.41 -0.76
CA SER A 264 -9.18 -13.48 -1.88
C SER A 264 -8.01 -12.53 -1.54
N PHE A 265 -7.35 -11.96 -2.57
CA PHE A 265 -6.25 -10.99 -2.43
C PHE A 265 -5.06 -11.45 -1.56
N VAL A 266 -4.74 -12.75 -1.59
CA VAL A 266 -3.60 -13.34 -0.88
C VAL A 266 -2.67 -14.10 -1.83
N LEU A 267 -1.38 -14.06 -1.51
CA LEU A 267 -0.31 -14.80 -2.17
C LEU A 267 0.28 -15.86 -1.22
N GLY A 268 0.98 -16.87 -1.78
CA GLY A 268 1.74 -17.84 -0.99
C GLY A 268 0.92 -18.88 -0.21
N GLY A 269 -0.34 -19.15 -0.59
CA GLY A 269 -1.12 -20.18 0.11
C GLY A 269 -1.67 -19.74 1.47
N ARG A 270 -1.57 -18.45 1.83
CA ARG A 270 -1.91 -17.97 3.17
C ARG A 270 -3.37 -18.28 3.51
N ALA A 271 -3.55 -18.99 4.63
CA ALA A 271 -4.85 -19.46 5.12
C ALA A 271 -5.63 -20.30 4.10
N MET A 272 -4.96 -21.00 3.17
CA MET A 272 -5.63 -22.02 2.36
C MET A 272 -5.73 -23.33 3.15
N GLU A 273 -6.89 -23.96 3.13
CA GLU A 273 -7.12 -25.23 3.82
C GLU A 273 -7.90 -26.21 2.95
N LEU A 274 -7.46 -27.47 2.94
CA LEU A 274 -8.21 -28.59 2.37
C LEU A 274 -9.22 -29.07 3.42
N VAL A 275 -10.49 -28.87 3.13
CA VAL A 275 -11.60 -29.13 4.03
C VAL A 275 -12.37 -30.34 3.55
N TYR A 276 -12.54 -31.33 4.42
CA TYR A 276 -13.14 -32.62 4.08
C TYR A 276 -14.58 -32.77 4.56
N THR A 277 -15.01 -31.95 5.52
CA THR A 277 -16.36 -32.01 6.11
C THR A 277 -16.96 -30.63 6.33
N GLU A 278 -18.28 -30.56 6.49
CA GLU A 278 -18.97 -29.32 6.85
C GLU A 278 -18.47 -28.76 8.20
N THR A 279 -18.21 -29.64 9.18
CA THR A 279 -17.69 -29.24 10.49
C THR A 279 -16.35 -28.53 10.38
N ASP A 280 -15.44 -29.07 9.56
CA ASP A 280 -14.14 -28.46 9.30
C ASP A 280 -14.30 -27.09 8.61
N LEU A 281 -15.23 -26.98 7.65
CA LEU A 281 -15.53 -25.73 6.95
C LEU A 281 -16.02 -24.65 7.92
N ARG A 282 -16.97 -24.98 8.78
CA ARG A 282 -17.52 -24.04 9.77
C ARG A 282 -16.45 -23.58 10.74
N ARG A 283 -15.58 -24.49 11.19
CA ARG A 283 -14.44 -24.14 12.06
C ARG A 283 -13.51 -23.15 11.37
N TYR A 284 -13.10 -23.42 10.12
CA TYR A 284 -12.26 -22.53 9.33
C TYR A 284 -12.88 -21.11 9.23
N MET A 285 -14.16 -21.01 8.92
CA MET A 285 -14.85 -19.72 8.74
C MET A 285 -14.98 -18.88 10.03
N THR A 286 -14.85 -19.49 11.20
CA THR A 286 -14.94 -18.81 12.50
C THR A 286 -13.59 -18.49 13.14
N SER A 287 -12.49 -18.96 12.53
CA SER A 287 -11.12 -18.80 13.04
C SER A 287 -10.53 -17.45 12.65
#